data_AF-A0A5D4SKK3-F1
#
_entry.id   AF-A0A5D4SKK3-F1
#
_cell.length_a   1.000
_cell.length_b   1.000
_cell.length_c   1.000
_cell.angle_alpha   90.00
_cell.angle_beta   90.00
_cell.angle_gamma   90.00
#
_symmetry.space_group_name_H-M   'P 1'
#
loop_
_entity.id
_entity.type
_entity.pdbx_description
1 polymer ?
#
loop_
_entity_poly.entity_id
_entity_poly.type
_entity_poly.pdbx_seq_one_letter_code
_entity_poly.pdbx_strand_id
1 'polypeptide(L)' 'MIEDIKDSLKENLGFKEVVFQKVVAEDLYYTAYDSRGIEDRIRVKPQLGTVFTWIQGNWTLVKGFKID' A
#
# COMPACT_ATOMS: atom_id res chain seq x y z
N MET A 1 11.67 -6.78 4.36
CA MET A 1 10.58 -5.96 4.95
C MET A 1 9.90 -5.07 3.90
N ILE A 2 10.56 -4.08 3.29
CA ILE A 2 9.90 -3.22 2.28
C ILE A 2 9.44 -4.03 1.06
N GLU A 3 10.29 -4.92 0.55
CA GLU A 3 9.97 -5.82 -0.57
C GLU A 3 8.88 -6.83 -0.21
N ASP A 4 8.94 -7.46 0.98
CA ASP A 4 7.89 -8.39 1.43
C ASP A 4 6.50 -7.72 1.54
N ILE A 5 6.47 -6.47 2.02
CA ILE A 5 5.25 -5.65 2.03
C ILE A 5 4.79 -5.32 0.61
N LYS A 6 5.72 -4.98 -0.28
CA LYS A 6 5.42 -4.69 -1.70
C LYS A 6 4.76 -5.90 -2.37
N ASP A 7 5.32 -7.09 -2.17
CA ASP A 7 4.80 -8.34 -2.73
C ASP A 7 3.44 -8.68 -2.10
N SER A 8 3.30 -8.53 -0.79
CA SER A 8 2.02 -8.71 -0.08
C SER A 8 0.92 -7.77 -0.60
N LEU A 9 1.24 -6.49 -0.84
CA LEU A 9 0.31 -5.52 -1.41
C LEU A 9 -0.08 -5.91 -2.84
N LYS A 10 0.88 -6.38 -3.64
CA LYS A 10 0.64 -6.79 -5.02
C LYS A 10 -0.29 -7.99 -5.11
N GLU A 11 -0.02 -9.04 -4.33
CA GLU A 11 -0.79 -10.29 -4.34
C GLU A 11 -2.19 -10.14 -3.74
N ASN A 12 -2.31 -9.50 -2.58
CA ASN A 12 -3.55 -9.46 -1.83
C ASN A 12 -4.50 -8.33 -2.26
N LEU A 13 -3.99 -7.24 -2.86
CA LEU A 13 -4.83 -6.14 -3.36
C LEU A 13 -5.01 -6.15 -4.88
N GLY A 14 -4.39 -7.10 -5.57
CA GLY A 14 -4.57 -7.30 -7.02
C GLY A 14 -3.93 -6.21 -7.88
N PHE A 15 -2.93 -5.50 -7.36
CA PHE A 15 -2.18 -4.52 -8.15
C PHE A 15 -1.26 -5.22 -9.15
N LYS A 16 -1.13 -4.64 -10.35
CA LYS A 16 -0.17 -5.14 -11.35
C LYS A 16 1.25 -4.76 -10.96
N GLU A 17 1.41 -3.57 -10.40
CA GLU A 17 2.69 -3.00 -10.00
C GLU A 17 2.55 -2.23 -8.70
N VAL A 18 3.54 -2.35 -7.82
CA VAL A 18 3.65 -1.60 -6.57
C VAL A 18 5.09 -1.12 -6.48
N VAL A 19 5.29 0.18 -6.28
CA VAL A 19 6.59 0.85 -6.27
C VAL A 19 6.76 1.58 -4.95
N PHE A 20 7.80 1.23 -4.21
CA PHE A 20 8.16 1.95 -2.99
C PHE A 20 8.57 3.39 -3.33
N GLN A 21 8.05 4.35 -2.57
CA GLN A 21 8.33 5.77 -2.77
C GLN A 21 9.27 6.31 -1.70
N LYS A 22 8.87 6.20 -0.42
CA LYS A 22 9.59 6.79 0.70
C LYS A 22 9.11 6.26 2.04
N VAL A 23 9.92 6.52 3.07
CA VAL A 23 9.54 6.41 4.48
C VAL A 23 9.29 7.81 5.03
N VAL A 24 8.22 7.99 5.80
CA VAL A 24 7.98 9.20 6.58
C VAL A 24 7.68 8.81 8.01
N ALA A 25 8.55 9.22 8.94
CA ALA A 25 8.61 8.66 10.30
C ALA A 25 8.77 7.14 10.25
N GLU A 26 7.69 6.38 10.50
CA GLU A 26 7.69 4.91 10.50
C GLU A 26 6.75 4.34 9.43
N ASP A 27 6.08 5.21 8.68
CA ASP A 27 5.11 4.81 7.68
C ASP A 27 5.79 4.67 6.31
N LEU A 28 5.44 3.61 5.61
CA LEU A 28 5.93 3.31 4.27
C LEU A 28 4.90 3.77 3.25
N TYR A 29 5.37 4.49 2.24
CA TYR A 29 4.53 4.99 1.15
C TYR A 29 4.88 4.29 -0.15
N TYR A 30 3.85 3.84 -0.86
CA TYR A 30 3.96 3.18 -2.15
C TYR A 30 3.02 3.84 -3.15
N THR A 31 3.41 3.77 -4.41
CA THR A 31 2.50 4.00 -5.55
C THR A 31 2.17 2.65 -6.14
N ALA A 32 0.90 2.40 -6.44
CA ALA A 32 0.44 1.17 -7.03
C ALA A 32 -0.36 1.43 -8.31
N TYR A 33 -0.32 0.49 -9.24
CA TYR A 33 -1.04 0.57 -10.51
C TYR A 33 -1.88 -0.70 -10.71
N ASP A 34 -3.17 -0.50 -11.03
CA ASP A 34 -4.05 -1.60 -11.41
C ASP A 34 -3.73 -2.14 -12.82
N SER A 35 -4.43 -3.19 -13.25
CA SER A 35 -4.23 -3.78 -14.58
C SER A 35 -4.52 -2.82 -15.74
N ARG A 36 -5.28 -1.75 -15.49
CA ARG A 36 -5.63 -0.69 -16.45
C ARG A 36 -4.68 0.51 -16.38
N GLY A 37 -3.67 0.47 -15.50
CA GLY A 37 -2.71 1.55 -15.30
C GLY A 37 -3.26 2.71 -14.45
N ILE A 38 -4.36 2.51 -13.72
CA ILE A 38 -4.88 3.51 -12.78
C ILE A 38 -3.98 3.54 -11.56
N GLU A 39 -3.47 4.73 -11.23
CA GLU A 39 -2.64 4.98 -10.05
C GLU A 39 -3.48 4.98 -8.77
N ASP A 40 -2.98 4.33 -7.74
CA ASP A 40 -3.39 4.47 -6.34
C ASP A 40 -2.17 4.77 -5.47
N ARG A 41 -2.40 5.41 -4.33
CA ARG A 41 -1.37 5.70 -3.32
C ARG A 41 -1.67 4.85 -2.10
N ILE A 42 -0.65 4.16 -1.64
CA ILE A 42 -0.75 3.27 -0.49
C ILE A 42 0.13 3.80 0.63
N ARG A 43 -0.43 3.83 1.83
CA ARG A 43 0.30 4.09 3.08
C ARG A 43 0.19 2.87 3.96
N VAL A 44 1.33 2.34 4.34
CA VAL A 44 1.47 1.20 5.24
C VAL A 44 1.99 1.71 6.57
N LYS A 45 1.38 1.26 7.68
CA LYS A 45 1.90 1.46 9.04
C LYS A 45 2.35 0.11 9.59
N PRO A 46 3.64 -0.27 9.45
CA PRO A 46 4.11 -1.60 9.79
C PRO A 46 3.85 -1.95 11.26
N GLN A 47 4.10 -1.02 12.17
CA GLN A 47 3.91 -1.25 13.61
C GLN A 47 2.46 -1.55 14.01
N LEU A 48 1.50 -1.03 13.25
CA LEU A 48 0.07 -1.26 13.49
C LEU A 48 -0.49 -2.41 12.64
N GLY A 49 0.30 -2.93 11.69
CA GLY A 49 -0.17 -3.92 10.71
C GLY A 49 -1.32 -3.41 9.83
N THR A 50 -1.45 -2.08 9.63
CA THR A 50 -2.58 -1.47 8.91
C THR A 50 -2.15 -0.87 7.57
N VAL A 51 -3.06 -0.94 6.59
CA VAL A 51 -2.88 -0.38 5.25
C VAL A 51 -3.98 0.60 4.91
N PHE A 52 -3.62 1.70 4.26
CA PHE A 52 -4.52 2.75 3.81
C PHE A 52 -4.33 3.01 2.31
N THR A 53 -5.42 3.32 1.60
CA THR A 53 -5.42 3.79 0.21
C THR A 53 -5.91 5.24 0.12
N TRP A 54 -5.58 5.93 -0.97
CA TRP A 54 -5.96 7.34 -1.14
C TRP A 54 -7.19 7.46 -2.04
N ILE A 55 -8.35 7.66 -1.42
CA ILE A 55 -9.63 7.73 -2.12
C ILE A 55 -10.17 9.16 -1.96
N GLN A 56 -10.42 9.83 -3.08
CA GLN A 56 -11.09 11.15 -3.11
C GLN A 56 -10.48 12.19 -2.15
N GLY A 57 -9.15 12.23 -2.06
CA GLY A 57 -8.45 13.20 -1.21
C GLY A 57 -8.29 12.80 0.25
N ASN A 58 -8.62 11.55 0.62
CA ASN A 58 -8.54 11.06 2.00
C ASN A 58 -7.86 9.69 2.09
N TRP A 59 -7.10 9.47 3.17
CA TRP A 59 -6.57 8.15 3.52
C TRP A 59 -7.70 7.29 4.12
N THR A 60 -8.02 6.19 3.45
CA THR A 60 -9.06 5.25 3.88
C THR A 60 -8.43 3.92 4.27
N LEU A 61 -8.79 3.39 5.45
CA LEU A 61 -8.29 2.11 5.93
C LEU A 61 -8.81 0.97 5.04
N VAL A 62 -7.91 0.13 4.56
CA VAL A 62 -8.25 -1.12 3.86
C VAL A 62 -8.66 -2.15 4.91
N LYS A 63 -9.98 -2.37 5.04
CA LYS A 63 -10.50 -3.32 6.03
C LYS A 63 -10.10 -4.75 5.67
N GLY A 64 -9.73 -5.53 6.69
CA GLY A 64 -9.40 -6.95 6.55
C GLY A 64 -7.98 -7.23 6.04
N PHE A 65 -7.21 -6.21 5.70
CA PHE A 65 -5.81 -6.38 5.32
C PHE A 65 -4.90 -6.29 6.54
N LYS A 66 -4.08 -7.32 6.75
CA LYS A 66 -2.98 -7.33 7.73
C LYS A 66 -1.69 -7.63 7.00
N ILE A 67 -0.62 -6.96 7.43
CA ILE A 67 0.74 -7.29 7.01
C ILE A 67 1.28 -8.25 8.04
N ASP A 68 1.60 -9.47 7.61
CA ASP A 68 2.33 -10.47 8.41
C ASP A 68 3.85 -10.28 8.29
#